data_AF-A0A453JD44-F1
#
_entry.id   AF-A0A453JD44-F1
#
_cell.length_a   1.000
_cell.length_b   1.000
_cell.length_c   1.000
_cell.angle_alpha   90.00
_cell.angle_beta   90.00
_cell.angle_gamma   90.00
#
_symmetry.space_group_name_H-M   'P 1'
#
loop_
_entity.id
_entity.type
_entity.pdbx_description
1 polymer ?
#
loop_
_entity_poly.entity_id
_entity_poly.type
_entity_poly.pdbx_seq_one_letter_code
_entity_poly.pdbx_strand_id
1 'polypeptide(L)'
;GGDGCICFFKYGRNVKNVEFVGMRQLKELGTIQSIYANHTSVNQLVGTYAIGFTSADFIIWDLENDTKLVQISCGGWRRPYSYYLGTVPEYQNCFAFVKDHSIHVHRHWAPTQDRKLLPQVFHTQFHGREVHSLCFIDPASYSIPQKSTDLWIATGCEDGTVRLTG
;
A
#
# COMPACT_ATOMS: atom_id res chain seq x y z
N GLY A 1 15.13 6.12 -1.14
CA GLY A 1 13.77 6.07 -0.57
C GLY A 1 13.12 7.44 -0.69
N GLY A 2 13.47 8.41 0.16
CA GLY A 2 12.92 9.78 0.13
C GLY A 2 13.30 10.63 -1.10
N ASP A 3 14.08 10.07 -2.02
CA ASP A 3 14.62 10.66 -3.25
C ASP A 3 14.24 9.88 -4.51
N GLY A 4 13.33 8.90 -4.39
CA GLY A 4 12.96 8.04 -5.52
C GLY A 4 13.97 6.94 -5.87
N CYS A 5 14.99 6.72 -5.05
CA CYS A 5 16.03 5.71 -5.31
C CYS A 5 15.77 4.39 -4.56
N ILE A 6 15.99 3.28 -5.26
CA ILE A 6 16.11 1.92 -4.73
C ILE A 6 17.60 1.57 -4.66
N CYS A 7 18.07 1.15 -3.49
CA CYS A 7 19.43 0.67 -3.31
C CYS A 7 19.42 -0.85 -3.14
N PHE A 8 20.32 -1.53 -3.84
CA PHE A 8 20.49 -2.97 -3.78
C PHE A 8 21.69 -3.30 -2.90
N PHE A 9 21.49 -4.23 -1.98
CA PHE A 9 22.54 -4.71 -1.10
C PHE A 9 22.63 -6.23 -1.15
N LYS A 10 23.86 -6.76 -1.12
CA LYS A 10 24.11 -8.18 -0.86
C LYS A 10 24.43 -8.37 0.62
N TYR A 11 23.82 -9.37 1.24
CA TYR A 11 24.12 -9.75 2.62
C TYR A 11 24.88 -11.08 2.65
N GLY A 12 26.13 -11.04 3.10
CA GLY A 12 26.94 -12.23 3.30
C GLY A 12 26.67 -12.83 4.68
N ARG A 13 26.02 -14.00 4.71
CA ARG A 13 25.62 -14.67 5.97
C ARG A 13 26.81 -15.07 6.86
N ASN A 14 27.95 -15.38 6.25
CA ASN A 14 29.12 -15.89 6.97
C ASN A 14 29.89 -14.78 7.70
N VAL A 15 29.96 -13.59 7.11
CA VAL A 15 30.72 -12.43 7.65
C VAL A 15 29.77 -11.39 8.26
N LYS A 16 28.45 -11.62 8.18
CA LYS A 16 27.40 -10.65 8.54
C LYS A 16 27.65 -9.27 7.93
N ASN A 17 28.15 -9.25 6.69
CA ASN A 17 28.47 -8.02 5.97
C ASN A 17 27.32 -7.66 5.01
N VAL A 18 27.03 -6.36 4.91
CA VAL A 18 26.11 -5.80 3.93
C VAL A 18 26.95 -5.01 2.92
N GLU A 19 26.90 -5.38 1.66
CA GLU A 19 27.64 -4.74 0.58
C GLU A 19 26.65 -4.04 -0.36
N PHE A 20 26.88 -2.76 -0.64
CA PHE A 20 26.14 -2.04 -1.67
C PHE A 20 26.54 -2.56 -3.06
N VAL A 21 25.57 -2.97 -3.86
CA VAL A 21 25.82 -3.54 -5.19
C VAL A 21 25.23 -2.74 -6.34
N GLY A 22 24.45 -1.71 -6.05
CA GLY A 22 23.94 -0.81 -7.07
C GLY A 22 22.71 -0.04 -6.61
N MET A 23 22.26 0.85 -7.48
CA MET A 23 21.06 1.65 -7.26
C MET A 23 20.26 1.80 -8.56
N ARG A 24 18.95 1.97 -8.42
CA ARG A 24 18.03 2.31 -9.50
C ARG A 24 17.21 3.52 -9.06
N GLN A 25 17.20 4.58 -9.85
CA GLN A 25 16.34 5.75 -9.62
C GLN A 25 15.05 5.60 -10.42
N LEU A 26 13.90 5.78 -9.76
CA LEU A 26 12.59 5.84 -10.38
C LEU A 26 12.14 7.28 -10.44
N LYS A 27 12.30 7.92 -11.61
CA LYS A 27 12.01 9.36 -11.78
C LYS A 27 10.54 9.71 -11.51
N GLU A 28 9.65 8.74 -11.70
CA GLU A 28 8.21 8.89 -11.51
C GLU A 28 7.78 8.80 -10.04
N LEU A 29 8.67 8.39 -9.12
CA LEU A 29 8.42 8.32 -7.68
C LEU A 29 9.34 9.31 -6.95
N GLY A 30 8.76 10.35 -6.34
CA GLY A 30 9.50 11.27 -5.48
C GLY A 30 9.93 10.62 -4.16
N THR A 31 9.10 9.73 -3.62
CA THR A 31 9.42 8.89 -2.46
C THR A 31 9.00 7.44 -2.70
N ILE A 32 9.84 6.49 -2.30
CA ILE A 32 9.56 5.06 -2.29
C ILE A 32 9.34 4.63 -0.84
N GLN A 33 8.16 4.10 -0.55
CA GLN A 33 7.76 3.61 0.76
C GLN A 33 8.06 2.13 0.92
N SER A 34 7.82 1.34 -0.13
CA SER A 34 8.12 -0.09 -0.11
C SER A 34 8.33 -0.66 -1.51
N ILE A 35 8.93 -1.85 -1.54
CA ILE A 35 9.03 -2.71 -2.71
C ILE A 35 8.28 -4.00 -2.39
N TYR A 36 7.38 -4.39 -3.28
CA TYR A 36 6.59 -5.62 -3.17
C TYR A 36 7.02 -6.60 -4.27
N ALA A 37 7.57 -7.74 -3.89
CA ALA A 37 7.86 -8.84 -4.80
C ALA A 37 6.72 -9.85 -4.74
N ASN A 38 6.02 -10.02 -5.86
CA ASN A 38 4.89 -10.93 -5.96
C ASN A 38 5.36 -12.29 -6.47
N HIS A 39 5.05 -13.34 -5.71
CA HIS A 39 5.44 -14.71 -6.04
C HIS A 39 4.19 -15.57 -6.23
N THR A 40 4.23 -16.48 -7.21
CA THR A 40 3.22 -17.54 -7.30
C THR A 40 3.32 -18.48 -6.11
N SER A 41 2.30 -19.34 -5.95
CA SER A 41 2.33 -20.48 -5.03
C SER A 41 3.49 -21.46 -5.27
N VAL A 42 4.15 -21.39 -6.42
CA VAL A 42 5.35 -22.19 -6.78
C VAL A 42 6.64 -21.37 -6.57
N ASN A 43 6.59 -20.27 -5.81
CA ASN A 43 7.69 -19.33 -5.56
C ASN A 43 8.30 -18.69 -6.82
N GLN A 44 7.61 -18.72 -7.95
CA GLN A 44 8.05 -18.02 -9.16
C GLN A 44 7.72 -16.54 -9.03
N LEU A 45 8.71 -15.66 -9.19
CA LEU A 45 8.49 -14.21 -9.23
C LEU A 45 7.61 -13.88 -10.45
N VAL A 46 6.46 -13.23 -10.20
CA VAL A 46 5.47 -12.84 -11.21
C VAL A 46 5.57 -11.36 -11.54
N GLY A 47 5.95 -10.55 -10.56
CA GLY A 47 6.01 -9.10 -10.69
C GLY A 47 6.73 -8.49 -9.51
N THR A 48 7.37 -7.35 -9.74
CA THR A 48 7.97 -6.54 -8.69
C THR A 48 7.46 -5.12 -8.79
N TYR A 49 6.94 -4.59 -7.69
CA TYR A 49 6.27 -3.29 -7.67
C TYR A 49 6.94 -2.35 -6.68
N ALA A 50 7.06 -1.08 -7.06
CA ALA A 50 7.41 0.00 -6.14
C ALA A 50 6.16 0.77 -5.74
N ILE A 51 6.01 0.99 -4.44
CA ILE A 51 4.90 1.74 -3.86
C ILE A 51 5.46 3.01 -3.27
N GLY A 52 4.85 4.14 -3.62
CA GLY A 52 5.41 5.43 -3.28
C GLY A 52 4.48 6.59 -3.56
N PHE A 53 5.07 7.77 -3.52
CA PHE A 53 4.38 9.03 -3.77
C PHE A 53 5.18 9.94 -4.67
N THR A 54 4.46 10.71 -5.48
CA THR A 54 4.99 11.86 -6.20
C THR A 54 4.08 13.04 -5.97
N SER A 55 4.64 14.11 -5.41
CA SER A 55 3.89 15.30 -5.02
C SER A 55 2.68 14.95 -4.14
N ALA A 56 1.47 15.11 -4.67
CA ALA A 56 0.21 14.88 -3.97
C ALA A 56 -0.38 13.48 -4.19
N ASP A 57 0.27 12.63 -4.99
CA ASP A 57 -0.33 11.40 -5.50
C ASP A 57 0.37 10.17 -4.94
N PHE A 58 -0.43 9.17 -4.58
CA PHE A 58 -0.01 7.79 -4.30
C PHE A 58 0.13 7.03 -5.63
N ILE A 59 1.19 6.25 -5.75
CA ILE A 59 1.52 5.51 -6.98
C ILE A 59 1.92 4.07 -6.66
N ILE A 60 1.40 3.13 -7.46
CA ILE A 60 1.94 1.77 -7.60
C ILE A 60 2.58 1.68 -8.98
N TRP A 61 3.88 1.36 -9.01
CA TRP A 61 4.71 1.28 -10.20
C TRP A 61 5.15 -0.17 -10.43
N ASP A 62 4.97 -0.67 -11.65
CA ASP A 62 5.51 -1.95 -12.11
C ASP A 62 6.98 -1.78 -12.51
N LEU A 63 7.89 -2.44 -11.80
CA LEU A 63 9.34 -2.34 -12.04
C LEU A 63 9.85 -3.20 -13.18
N GLU A 64 9.06 -4.18 -13.62
CA GLU A 64 9.42 -5.09 -14.71
C GLU A 64 9.02 -4.47 -16.06
N ASN A 65 7.81 -3.94 -16.13
CA ASN A 65 7.29 -3.29 -17.33
C ASN A 65 7.63 -1.79 -17.41
N ASP A 66 8.13 -1.20 -16.32
CA ASP A 66 8.39 0.24 -16.18
C ASP A 66 7.15 1.09 -16.49
N THR A 67 6.02 0.70 -15.87
CA THR A 67 4.73 1.35 -16.09
C THR A 67 4.00 1.68 -14.79
N LYS A 68 3.15 2.71 -14.85
CA LYS A 68 2.28 3.10 -13.75
C LYS A 68 1.03 2.24 -13.74
N LEU A 69 0.76 1.55 -12.63
CA LEU A 69 -0.45 0.74 -12.46
C LEU A 69 -1.59 1.54 -11.83
N VAL A 70 -1.27 2.29 -10.77
CA VAL A 70 -2.24 3.06 -9.99
C VAL A 70 -1.69 4.45 -9.75
N GLN A 71 -2.56 5.46 -9.87
CA GLN A 71 -2.31 6.83 -9.43
C GLN A 71 -3.56 7.37 -8.74
N ILE A 72 -3.42 7.76 -7.47
CA ILE A 72 -4.53 8.27 -6.66
C ILE A 72 -4.11 9.60 -6.04
N SER A 73 -4.86 10.67 -6.32
CA SER A 73 -4.59 11.96 -5.72
C SER A 73 -5.10 12.01 -4.28
N CYS A 74 -4.19 12.11 -3.33
CA CYS A 74 -4.47 11.96 -1.90
C CYS A 74 -3.93 13.10 -1.03
N GLY A 75 -3.23 14.06 -1.64
CA GLY A 75 -2.61 15.18 -0.92
C GLY A 75 -1.23 14.86 -0.33
N GLY A 76 -0.59 13.79 -0.79
CA GLY A 76 0.81 13.45 -0.50
C GLY A 76 1.05 12.58 0.74
N TRP A 77 2.30 12.14 0.91
CA TRP A 77 2.71 11.10 1.87
C TRP A 77 2.68 11.52 3.34
N ARG A 78 2.55 12.81 3.65
CA ARG A 78 2.55 13.30 5.04
C ARG A 78 1.23 13.07 5.77
N ARG A 79 0.18 12.71 5.04
CA ARG A 79 -1.13 12.38 5.61
C ARG A 79 -1.11 10.93 6.13
N PRO A 80 -1.94 10.55 7.11
CA PRO A 80 -2.14 9.15 7.44
C PRO A 80 -2.70 8.40 6.23
N TYR A 81 -2.06 7.29 5.89
CA TYR A 81 -2.48 6.41 4.81
C TYR A 81 -2.13 4.96 5.12
N SER A 82 -2.77 4.05 4.39
CA SER A 82 -2.40 2.65 4.34
C SER A 82 -2.76 2.09 2.98
N TYR A 83 -2.09 1.02 2.58
CA TYR A 83 -2.44 0.25 1.39
C TYR A 83 -2.37 -1.24 1.69
N TYR A 84 -3.14 -2.00 0.93
CA TYR A 84 -3.13 -3.45 0.95
C TYR A 84 -3.01 -3.96 -0.48
N LEU A 85 -2.08 -4.88 -0.72
CA LEU A 85 -1.88 -5.52 -2.01
C LEU A 85 -2.27 -6.98 -1.89
N GLY A 86 -3.11 -7.46 -2.80
CA GLY A 86 -3.44 -8.87 -2.94
C GLY A 86 -2.41 -9.63 -3.76
N THR A 87 -2.75 -10.87 -4.08
CA THR A 87 -1.88 -11.77 -4.88
C THR A 87 -1.62 -11.24 -6.28
N VAL A 88 -2.48 -10.38 -6.83
CA VAL A 88 -2.25 -9.76 -8.14
C VAL A 88 -2.52 -8.25 -8.07
N PRO A 89 -1.51 -7.44 -7.71
CA PRO A 89 -1.67 -6.01 -7.41
C PRO A 89 -2.35 -5.18 -8.50
N GLU A 90 -2.31 -5.59 -9.76
CA GLU A 90 -2.95 -4.93 -10.91
C GLU A 90 -4.46 -4.80 -10.72
N TYR A 91 -5.10 -5.82 -10.15
CA TYR A 91 -6.56 -5.87 -9.94
C TYR A 91 -7.00 -6.26 -8.53
N GLN A 92 -6.03 -6.42 -7.61
CA GLN A 92 -6.22 -6.66 -6.19
C GLN A 92 -5.36 -5.70 -5.38
N ASN A 93 -5.82 -4.47 -5.21
CA ASN A 93 -5.20 -3.48 -4.33
C ASN A 93 -6.25 -2.61 -3.64
N CYS A 94 -5.91 -2.12 -2.45
CA CYS A 94 -6.68 -1.13 -1.72
C CYS A 94 -5.73 -0.02 -1.24
N PHE A 95 -6.20 1.22 -1.26
CA PHE A 95 -5.51 2.37 -0.70
C PHE A 95 -6.48 3.22 0.10
N ALA A 96 -6.10 3.58 1.31
CA ALA A 96 -6.88 4.41 2.21
C ALA A 96 -6.04 5.57 2.70
N PHE A 97 -6.64 6.76 2.80
CA PHE A 97 -5.97 7.95 3.29
C PHE A 97 -6.94 8.91 3.99
N VAL A 98 -6.39 9.74 4.87
CA VAL A 98 -7.16 10.77 5.58
C VAL A 98 -7.08 12.09 4.83
N LYS A 99 -8.25 12.62 4.47
CA LYS A 99 -8.38 13.95 3.87
C LYS A 99 -9.69 14.59 4.33
N ASP A 100 -9.60 15.86 4.73
CA ASP A 100 -10.73 16.66 5.21
C ASP A 100 -11.48 15.95 6.36
N HIS A 101 -10.73 15.44 7.33
CA HIS A 101 -11.22 14.68 8.50
C HIS A 101 -12.03 13.41 8.15
N SER A 102 -11.96 12.96 6.89
CA SER A 102 -12.64 11.77 6.40
C SER A 102 -11.64 10.74 5.90
N ILE A 103 -12.00 9.46 6.01
CA ILE A 103 -11.22 8.36 5.45
C ILE A 103 -11.73 8.06 4.06
N HIS A 104 -10.87 8.23 3.07
CA HIS A 104 -11.15 7.91 1.67
C HIS A 104 -10.57 6.54 1.37
N VAL A 105 -11.37 5.64 0.79
CA VAL A 105 -10.92 4.29 0.43
C VAL A 105 -11.10 4.07 -1.07
N HIS A 106 -9.98 3.82 -1.73
CA HIS A 106 -9.92 3.37 -3.10
C HIS A 106 -9.68 1.86 -3.09
N ARG A 107 -10.70 1.10 -3.50
CA ARG A 107 -10.63 -0.36 -3.56
C ARG A 107 -10.68 -0.83 -5.00
N HIS A 108 -9.61 -1.47 -5.46
CA HIS A 108 -9.57 -2.24 -6.69
C HIS A 108 -9.52 -3.72 -6.33
N TRP A 109 -10.69 -4.36 -6.29
CA TRP A 109 -10.80 -5.80 -6.06
C TRP A 109 -11.76 -6.37 -7.11
N ALA A 110 -11.30 -6.39 -8.36
CA ALA A 110 -12.10 -6.91 -9.45
C ALA A 110 -12.10 -8.45 -9.37
N PRO A 111 -13.28 -9.11 -9.39
CA PRO A 111 -13.34 -10.49 -9.86
C PRO A 111 -12.75 -10.54 -11.27
N THR A 112 -12.30 -11.70 -11.72
CA THR A 112 -11.61 -11.92 -13.00
C THR A 112 -12.33 -11.46 -14.28
N GLN A 113 -13.44 -10.72 -14.22
CA GLN A 113 -14.09 -10.00 -15.32
C GLN A 113 -14.95 -8.81 -14.83
N ASP A 114 -14.75 -7.65 -15.48
CA ASP A 114 -15.67 -6.51 -15.63
C ASP A 114 -16.57 -6.10 -14.43
N ARG A 115 -15.97 -5.49 -13.41
CA ARG A 115 -16.74 -4.58 -12.52
C ARG A 115 -16.07 -3.22 -12.40
N LYS A 116 -16.84 -2.18 -12.73
CA LYS A 116 -16.46 -0.77 -12.61
C LYS A 116 -16.06 -0.43 -11.17
N LEU A 117 -14.95 0.30 -11.10
CA LEU A 117 -14.37 0.94 -9.93
C LEU A 117 -15.42 1.79 -9.21
N LEU A 118 -15.53 1.63 -7.90
CA LEU A 118 -16.27 2.58 -7.05
C LEU A 118 -15.35 2.99 -5.90
N PRO A 119 -14.75 4.20 -5.91
CA PRO A 119 -14.20 4.75 -4.69
C PRO A 119 -15.31 4.82 -3.65
N GLN A 120 -15.03 4.27 -2.47
CA GLN A 120 -15.95 4.32 -1.35
C GLN A 120 -15.38 5.30 -0.33
N VAL A 121 -16.12 6.36 -0.06
CA VAL A 121 -15.82 7.26 1.05
C VAL A 121 -16.52 6.70 2.27
N PHE A 122 -15.76 6.20 3.23
CA PHE A 122 -16.31 5.80 4.51
C PHE A 122 -16.48 7.05 5.37
N HIS A 123 -17.70 7.56 5.42
CA HIS A 123 -18.08 8.60 6.37
C HIS A 123 -18.25 8.06 7.81
N THR A 124 -17.91 6.80 8.08
CA THR A 124 -18.35 6.10 9.30
C THR A 124 -17.37 6.18 10.47
N GLN A 125 -16.16 6.72 10.29
CA GLN A 125 -15.22 6.95 11.39
C GLN A 125 -14.99 8.45 11.61
N PHE A 126 -15.94 9.08 12.30
CA PHE A 126 -15.72 10.40 12.90
C PHE A 126 -14.92 10.22 14.17
N HIS A 127 -13.61 10.38 14.06
CA HIS A 127 -12.84 10.90 15.18
C HIS A 127 -13.25 12.35 15.38
N GLY A 128 -13.50 12.75 16.64
CA GLY A 128 -13.82 14.15 16.95
C GLY A 128 -12.60 15.08 16.86
N ARG A 129 -11.41 14.50 16.58
CA ARG A 129 -10.11 15.16 16.46
C ARG A 129 -9.31 14.57 15.31
N GLU A 130 -8.09 15.07 15.11
CA GLU A 130 -7.21 14.65 14.02
C GLU A 130 -6.82 13.17 14.12
N VAL A 131 -6.89 12.48 12.97
CA VAL A 131 -6.37 11.11 12.82
C VAL A 131 -4.89 11.21 12.53
N HIS A 132 -4.06 10.49 13.29
CA HIS A 132 -2.60 10.48 13.11
C HIS A 132 -2.08 9.21 12.47
N SER A 133 -2.83 8.11 12.56
CA SER A 133 -2.45 6.84 11.97
C SER A 133 -3.64 6.12 11.35
N LEU A 134 -3.37 5.41 10.26
CA LEU A 134 -4.33 4.59 9.53
C LEU A 134 -3.62 3.32 9.09
N CYS A 135 -4.23 2.16 9.29
CA CYS A 135 -3.64 0.86 8.95
C CYS A 135 -4.70 -0.12 8.47
N PHE A 136 -4.49 -0.74 7.31
CA PHE A 136 -5.22 -1.95 6.93
C PHE A 136 -4.75 -3.14 7.79
N ILE A 137 -5.71 -3.94 8.26
CA ILE A 137 -5.45 -5.19 8.98
C ILE A 137 -5.87 -6.34 8.07
N ASP A 138 -4.90 -7.21 7.77
CA ASP A 138 -5.15 -8.41 6.97
C ASP A 138 -5.88 -9.48 7.81
N PRO A 139 -7.12 -9.86 7.45
CA PRO A 139 -7.86 -10.90 8.16
C PRO A 139 -7.20 -12.29 8.07
N ALA A 140 -6.32 -12.54 7.08
CA ALA A 140 -5.58 -13.80 6.95
C ALA A 140 -4.57 -14.02 8.10
N SER A 141 -4.24 -12.97 8.86
CA SER A 141 -3.38 -13.08 10.03
C SER A 141 -4.09 -13.70 11.25
N TYR A 142 -5.43 -13.82 11.23
CA TYR A 142 -6.22 -14.16 12.42
C TYR A 142 -7.38 -15.17 12.21
N SER A 143 -7.73 -15.56 10.99
CA SER A 143 -8.96 -16.33 10.74
C SER A 143 -8.76 -17.73 10.14
N ILE A 144 -9.55 -18.68 10.67
CA ILE A 144 -9.81 -20.01 10.11
C ILE A 144 -10.40 -19.83 8.69
N PRO A 145 -10.13 -20.73 7.72
CA PRO A 145 -10.28 -20.49 6.26
C PRO A 145 -11.71 -20.28 5.73
N GLN A 146 -12.70 -20.03 6.58
CA GLN A 146 -14.09 -19.91 6.21
C GLN A 146 -14.71 -18.67 6.86
N LYS A 147 -14.77 -17.56 6.11
CA LYS A 147 -15.93 -16.66 5.93
C LYS A 147 -15.78 -15.13 6.03
N SER A 148 -14.64 -14.52 6.33
CA SER A 148 -14.56 -13.04 6.20
C SER A 148 -13.48 -12.60 5.23
N THR A 149 -13.91 -12.11 4.08
CA THR A 149 -13.10 -11.36 3.11
C THR A 149 -12.97 -9.88 3.48
N ASP A 150 -13.42 -9.50 4.67
CA ASP A 150 -13.58 -8.10 5.07
C ASP A 150 -12.22 -7.58 5.54
N LEU A 151 -11.69 -6.61 4.81
CA LEU A 151 -10.48 -5.87 5.16
C LEU A 151 -10.84 -4.85 6.24
N TRP A 152 -10.20 -4.96 7.40
CA TRP A 152 -10.42 -4.02 8.49
C TRP A 152 -9.45 -2.84 8.38
N ILE A 153 -9.89 -1.66 8.81
CA ILE A 153 -9.08 -0.47 8.96
C ILE A 153 -9.05 -0.09 10.44
N ALA A 154 -7.83 0.02 10.98
CA ALA A 154 -7.56 0.65 12.26
C ALA A 154 -7.17 2.12 12.06
N THR A 155 -7.69 2.99 12.93
CA THR A 155 -7.29 4.40 12.99
C THR A 155 -6.94 4.83 14.41
N GLY A 156 -5.85 5.58 14.55
CA GLY A 156 -5.42 6.20 15.80
C GLY A 156 -5.62 7.72 15.77
N CYS A 157 -6.19 8.26 16.83
CA CYS A 157 -6.60 9.66 16.94
C CYS A 157 -5.78 10.41 18.01
N GLU A 158 -5.69 11.73 17.85
CA GLU A 158 -5.10 12.66 18.82
C GLU A 158 -5.70 12.52 20.23
N ASP A 159 -6.98 12.15 20.34
CA ASP A 159 -7.65 11.93 21.63
C ASP A 159 -7.21 10.65 22.36
N GLY A 160 -6.26 9.90 21.79
CA GLY A 160 -5.73 8.65 22.33
C GLY A 160 -6.58 7.42 22.03
N THR A 161 -7.69 7.56 21.28
CA THR A 161 -8.54 6.43 20.92
C THR A 161 -8.06 5.72 19.65
N VAL A 162 -8.35 4.42 19.58
CA VAL A 162 -8.18 3.60 18.38
C VAL A 162 -9.53 3.03 17.98
N ARG A 163 -9.87 3.09 16.69
CA ARG A 163 -11.13 2.56 16.15
C ARG A 163 -10.88 1.55 15.04
N LEU A 164 -11.70 0.51 14.99
CA LEU A 164 -11.69 -0.54 13.97
C LEU A 164 -12.99 -0.46 13.15
N THR A 165 -12.88 -0.53 11.82
CA THR A 165 -14.03 -0.62 10.91
C THR A 165 -13.72 -1.61 9.80
N GLY A 166 -14.69 -2.44 9.45
CA GLY A 166 -14.67 -3.37 8.32
C GLY A 166 -15.89 -3.18 7.44
#